data_AF-V9QNU2-F1
#
_entry.id   AF-V9QNU2-F1
#
_cell.length_a   1.000
_cell.length_b   1.000
_cell.length_c   1.000
_cell.angle_alpha   90.00
_cell.angle_beta   90.00
_cell.angle_gamma   90.00
#
_symmetry.space_group_name_H-M   'P 1'
#
loop_
_entity.id
_entity.type
_entity.pdbx_description
1 polymer ?
#
loop_
_entity_poly.entity_id
_entity_poly.type
_entity_poly.pdbx_seq_one_letter_code
_entity_poly.pdbx_strand_id
1 'polypeptide(L)'
;DAVVIFGFLLWHVIGANSSDDGYILGMARVADHAGYMSNYFRWFGSPEDPFGWYYNLLALMTHVSDASLWMRLPDLAAGLVCWLLLSREVLPRLGPAVEASKPAYWAAAMVLLTAWMPFNNGLRPEGIIALGSLVTYVLIERSMRYSRLTPAALAVVTAAFTLGVQPTGLIAVAALVAGGRPMLRILVRRHRLVGTLPLVSPMLAAGTVILTVVFADQTLSTVLQATRVRAKIGPSQAWYTENLRYYYLILPTVDGSLSRRFGFLITALCLFTAVFIMLRRKRIPSV
;
A
#
# COMPACT_ATOMS: atom_id res chain seq x y z
N ASP A 1 -11.49 16.47 9.63
CA ASP A 1 -12.51 15.47 9.25
C ASP A 1 -13.44 15.97 8.16
N ALA A 2 -14.37 16.90 8.45
CA ALA A 2 -15.36 17.36 7.46
C ALA A 2 -14.76 17.75 6.09
N VAL A 3 -13.68 18.55 6.09
CA VAL A 3 -12.97 18.95 4.85
C VAL A 3 -12.40 17.76 4.08
N VAL A 4 -11.80 16.79 4.79
CA VAL A 4 -11.18 15.62 4.16
C VAL A 4 -12.27 14.72 3.57
N ILE A 5 -13.32 14.44 4.34
CA ILE A 5 -14.45 13.61 3.90
C ILE A 5 -15.14 14.25 2.70
N PHE A 6 -15.47 15.53 2.78
CA PHE A 6 -16.07 16.26 1.67
C PHE A 6 -15.16 16.28 0.44
N GLY A 7 -13.86 16.52 0.63
CA GLY A 7 -12.87 16.51 -0.45
C GLY A 7 -12.80 15.15 -1.16
N PHE A 8 -12.78 14.05 -0.42
CA PHE A 8 -12.82 12.69 -0.99
C PHE A 8 -14.12 12.40 -1.74
N LEU A 9 -15.28 12.72 -1.14
CA LEU A 9 -16.58 12.47 -1.77
C LEU A 9 -16.77 13.30 -3.04
N LEU A 10 -16.40 14.57 -3.01
CA LEU A 10 -16.45 15.44 -4.18
C LEU A 10 -15.54 14.90 -5.28
N TRP A 11 -14.29 14.59 -4.95
CA TRP A 11 -13.31 14.09 -5.92
C TRP A 11 -13.66 12.71 -6.50
N HIS A 12 -14.32 11.84 -5.73
CA HIS A 12 -14.83 10.57 -6.24
C HIS A 12 -15.84 10.74 -7.38
N VAL A 13 -16.60 11.83 -7.36
CA VAL A 13 -17.65 12.12 -8.34
C VAL A 13 -17.11 12.90 -9.54
N ILE A 14 -16.34 13.98 -9.31
CA ILE A 14 -15.90 14.90 -10.36
C ILE A 14 -14.41 14.82 -10.71
N GLY A 15 -13.63 14.08 -9.93
CA GLY A 15 -12.18 14.00 -10.05
C GLY A 15 -11.71 13.14 -11.22
N ALA A 16 -10.48 13.37 -11.65
CA ALA A 16 -9.85 12.60 -12.71
C ALA A 16 -9.51 11.18 -12.27
N ASN A 17 -9.56 10.25 -13.22
CA ASN A 17 -9.19 8.83 -13.05
C ASN A 17 -7.68 8.60 -13.26
N SER A 18 -7.25 7.37 -12.96
CA SER A 18 -5.91 6.89 -13.32
C SER A 18 -5.86 6.35 -14.76
N SER A 19 -4.66 6.28 -15.35
CA SER A 19 -4.46 5.87 -16.75
C SER A 19 -4.89 4.44 -17.06
N ASP A 20 -4.77 3.55 -16.07
CA ASP A 20 -4.88 2.10 -16.27
C ASP A 20 -6.26 1.55 -15.86
N ASP A 21 -7.24 2.43 -15.62
CA ASP A 21 -8.57 2.03 -15.17
C ASP A 21 -9.27 1.14 -16.21
N GLY A 22 -9.25 1.56 -17.48
CA GLY A 22 -9.81 0.77 -18.58
C GLY A 22 -9.06 -0.56 -18.78
N TYR A 23 -7.75 -0.58 -18.49
CA TYR A 23 -6.93 -1.78 -18.57
C TYR A 23 -7.37 -2.81 -17.53
N ILE A 24 -7.43 -2.40 -16.26
CA ILE A 24 -7.81 -3.28 -15.14
C ILE A 24 -9.27 -3.71 -15.26
N LEU A 25 -10.18 -2.80 -15.62
CA LEU A 25 -11.59 -3.14 -15.82
C LEU A 25 -11.78 -4.12 -16.99
N GLY A 26 -11.04 -3.95 -18.08
CA GLY A 26 -11.06 -4.86 -19.22
C GLY A 26 -10.64 -6.28 -18.82
N MET A 27 -9.56 -6.42 -18.06
CA MET A 27 -9.13 -7.73 -17.53
C MET A 27 -10.17 -8.33 -16.58
N ALA A 28 -10.71 -7.53 -15.65
CA ALA A 28 -11.67 -8.01 -14.66
C ALA A 28 -12.97 -8.51 -15.29
N ARG A 29 -13.49 -7.83 -16.33
CA ARG A 29 -14.75 -8.19 -17.00
C ARG A 29 -14.70 -9.52 -17.77
N VAL A 30 -13.52 -9.91 -18.25
CA VAL A 30 -13.36 -11.15 -19.05
C VAL A 30 -12.86 -12.33 -18.20
N ALA A 31 -12.40 -12.08 -16.98
CA ALA A 31 -11.80 -13.09 -16.11
C ALA A 31 -12.74 -14.25 -15.79
N ASP A 32 -14.02 -13.97 -15.54
CA ASP A 32 -15.00 -15.03 -15.19
C ASP A 32 -15.25 -15.99 -16.36
N HIS A 33 -15.30 -15.47 -17.58
CA HIS A 33 -15.48 -16.31 -18.77
C HIS A 33 -14.19 -17.04 -19.15
N ALA A 34 -13.03 -16.41 -18.94
CA ALA A 34 -11.73 -17.05 -19.15
C ALA A 34 -11.46 -18.16 -18.13
N GLY A 35 -12.06 -18.07 -16.93
CA GLY A 35 -11.86 -19.01 -15.82
C GLY A 35 -10.59 -18.73 -15.00
N TYR A 36 -9.84 -17.68 -15.32
CA TYR A 36 -8.64 -17.25 -14.59
C TYR A 36 -8.35 -15.76 -14.84
N MET A 37 -7.56 -15.13 -13.97
CA MET A 37 -7.19 -13.71 -14.09
C MET A 37 -6.05 -13.51 -15.11
N SER A 38 -6.41 -13.50 -16.39
CA SER A 38 -5.47 -13.28 -17.50
C SER A 38 -5.04 -11.82 -17.61
N ASN A 39 -3.77 -11.60 -17.98
CA ASN A 39 -3.41 -10.33 -18.59
C ASN A 39 -3.96 -10.32 -20.03
N TYR A 40 -5.10 -9.64 -20.20
CA TYR A 40 -5.86 -9.67 -21.45
C TYR A 40 -5.13 -9.01 -22.64
N PHE A 41 -4.34 -7.97 -22.36
CA PHE A 41 -3.79 -7.10 -23.41
C PHE A 41 -2.36 -7.44 -23.84
N ARG A 42 -1.60 -8.16 -23.01
CA ARG A 42 -0.17 -8.42 -23.25
C ARG A 42 0.22 -9.81 -22.77
N TRP A 43 1.43 -10.24 -23.13
CA TRP A 43 2.06 -11.47 -22.63
C TRP A 43 1.28 -12.75 -22.93
N PHE A 44 0.66 -12.81 -24.12
CA PHE A 44 0.03 -14.01 -24.67
C PHE A 44 -1.03 -14.64 -23.75
N GLY A 45 -1.79 -13.81 -23.02
CA GLY A 45 -2.85 -14.27 -22.11
C GLY A 45 -2.34 -14.95 -20.84
N SER A 46 -1.05 -14.78 -20.48
CA SER A 46 -0.50 -15.29 -19.23
C SER A 46 -1.23 -14.68 -18.01
N PRO A 47 -1.44 -15.44 -16.92
CA PRO A 47 -2.09 -14.93 -15.72
C PRO A 47 -1.27 -13.81 -15.04
N GLU A 48 -1.97 -12.94 -14.30
CA GLU A 48 -1.35 -11.90 -13.47
C GLU A 48 -0.68 -12.46 -12.20
N ASP A 49 -1.03 -13.68 -11.78
CA ASP A 49 -0.43 -14.39 -10.66
C ASP A 49 1.11 -14.44 -10.81
N PRO A 50 1.89 -14.18 -9.74
CA PRO A 50 1.55 -14.37 -8.34
C PRO A 50 0.95 -13.14 -7.64
N PHE A 51 0.64 -12.09 -8.38
CA PHE A 51 0.03 -10.87 -7.85
C PHE A 51 -1.42 -10.75 -8.32
N GLY A 52 -2.16 -9.76 -7.79
CA GLY A 52 -3.44 -9.38 -8.36
C GLY A 52 -4.64 -10.14 -7.81
N TRP A 53 -4.54 -10.73 -6.60
CA TRP A 53 -5.71 -11.29 -5.91
C TRP A 53 -6.85 -10.26 -5.78
N TYR A 54 -6.50 -8.98 -5.68
CA TYR A 54 -7.43 -7.85 -5.64
C TYR A 54 -8.26 -7.70 -6.93
N TYR A 55 -7.73 -8.08 -8.09
CA TYR A 55 -8.48 -8.02 -9.35
C TYR A 55 -9.63 -9.02 -9.39
N ASN A 56 -9.53 -10.14 -8.67
CA ASN A 56 -10.65 -11.07 -8.52
C ASN A 56 -11.80 -10.46 -7.71
N LEU A 57 -11.51 -9.58 -6.74
CA LEU A 57 -12.54 -8.79 -6.06
C LEU A 57 -13.23 -7.84 -7.05
N LEU A 58 -12.46 -7.17 -7.90
CA LEU A 58 -13.03 -6.30 -8.94
C LEU A 58 -13.88 -7.09 -9.93
N ALA A 59 -13.45 -8.29 -10.36
CA ALA A 59 -14.25 -9.16 -11.22
C ALA A 59 -15.62 -9.47 -10.59
N LEU A 60 -15.66 -9.86 -9.32
CA LEU A 60 -16.91 -10.06 -8.59
C LEU A 60 -17.77 -8.78 -8.51
N MET A 61 -17.15 -7.61 -8.33
CA MET A 61 -17.89 -6.33 -8.30
C MET A 61 -18.55 -5.99 -9.64
N THR A 62 -17.99 -6.46 -10.77
CA THR A 62 -18.59 -6.22 -12.10
C THR A 62 -19.94 -6.91 -12.28
N HIS A 63 -20.29 -7.91 -11.45
CA HIS A 63 -21.61 -8.56 -11.49
C HIS A 63 -22.74 -7.63 -11.07
N VAL A 64 -22.46 -6.62 -10.24
CA VAL A 64 -23.45 -5.62 -9.83
C VAL A 64 -23.57 -4.52 -10.87
N SER A 65 -22.43 -3.90 -11.22
CA SER A 65 -22.33 -2.85 -12.23
C SER A 65 -20.86 -2.65 -12.58
N ASP A 66 -20.55 -2.23 -13.81
CA ASP A 66 -19.23 -1.76 -14.21
C ASP A 66 -19.14 -0.22 -14.28
N ALA A 67 -20.12 0.48 -13.67
CA ALA A 67 -20.13 1.94 -13.62
C ALA A 67 -18.94 2.49 -12.82
N SER A 68 -18.37 3.60 -13.30
CA SER A 68 -17.14 4.16 -12.73
C SER A 68 -17.27 4.58 -11.26
N LEU A 69 -18.43 5.08 -10.83
CA LEU A 69 -18.67 5.45 -9.43
C LEU A 69 -18.69 4.25 -8.49
N TRP A 70 -19.11 3.08 -9.00
CA TRP A 70 -19.19 1.83 -8.23
C TRP A 70 -17.82 1.14 -8.16
N MET A 71 -17.17 0.97 -9.31
CA MET A 71 -15.90 0.22 -9.38
C MET A 71 -14.76 0.87 -8.58
N ARG A 72 -14.79 2.20 -8.40
CA ARG A 72 -13.78 2.95 -7.64
C ARG A 72 -14.08 3.07 -6.13
N LEU A 73 -15.19 2.49 -5.64
CA LEU A 73 -15.53 2.55 -4.21
C LEU A 73 -14.44 2.01 -3.26
N PRO A 74 -13.68 0.95 -3.59
CA PRO A 74 -12.62 0.47 -2.73
C PRO A 74 -11.54 1.52 -2.46
N ASP A 75 -11.14 2.30 -3.46
CA ASP A 75 -10.15 3.37 -3.30
C ASP A 75 -10.68 4.55 -2.48
N LEU A 76 -11.96 4.90 -2.64
CA LEU A 76 -12.62 5.89 -1.76
C LEU A 76 -12.63 5.41 -0.30
N ALA A 77 -13.05 4.18 -0.06
CA ALA A 77 -13.04 3.59 1.27
C ALA A 77 -11.63 3.55 1.86
N ALA A 78 -10.63 3.17 1.06
CA ALA A 78 -9.23 3.15 1.48
C ALA A 78 -8.73 4.55 1.86
N GLY A 79 -9.07 5.59 1.09
CA GLY A 79 -8.71 6.98 1.40
C GLY A 79 -9.30 7.46 2.74
N LEU A 80 -10.58 7.14 2.99
CA LEU A 80 -11.25 7.48 4.24
C LEU A 80 -10.66 6.75 5.45
N VAL A 81 -10.37 5.45 5.31
CA VAL A 81 -9.73 4.65 6.39
C VAL A 81 -8.29 5.11 6.61
N CYS A 82 -7.55 5.47 5.56
CA CYS A 82 -6.22 6.08 5.67
C CYS A 82 -6.27 7.35 6.52
N TRP A 83 -7.21 8.26 6.25
CA TRP A 83 -7.37 9.47 7.06
C TRP A 83 -7.74 9.14 8.52
N LEU A 84 -8.65 8.19 8.72
CA LEU A 84 -9.06 7.74 10.04
C LEU A 84 -7.87 7.25 10.87
N LEU A 85 -7.06 6.35 10.31
CA LEU A 85 -5.88 5.79 10.97
C LEU A 85 -4.80 6.85 11.18
N LEU A 86 -4.54 7.69 10.18
CA LEU A 86 -3.52 8.72 10.27
C LEU A 86 -3.86 9.73 11.38
N SER A 87 -5.10 10.22 11.40
CA SER A 87 -5.54 11.23 12.36
C SER A 87 -5.69 10.70 13.79
N ARG A 88 -6.12 9.44 13.98
CA ARG A 88 -6.43 8.90 15.33
C ARG A 88 -5.35 8.00 15.92
N GLU A 89 -4.60 7.27 15.11
CA GLU A 89 -3.61 6.30 15.61
C GLU A 89 -2.17 6.79 15.39
N VAL A 90 -1.88 7.45 14.27
CA VAL A 90 -0.51 7.87 13.94
C VAL A 90 -0.16 9.22 14.56
N LEU A 91 -0.92 10.29 14.27
CA LEU A 91 -0.55 11.64 14.75
C LEU A 91 -0.44 11.73 16.29
N PRO A 92 -1.38 11.17 17.09
CA PRO A 92 -1.23 11.16 18.55
C PRO A 92 -0.07 10.31 19.05
N ARG A 93 0.39 9.32 18.26
CA ARG A 93 1.51 8.46 18.60
C ARG A 93 2.86 9.15 18.47
N LEU A 94 2.95 10.21 17.65
CA LEU A 94 4.15 11.01 17.39
C LEU A 94 4.48 12.03 18.51
N GLY A 95 3.66 12.10 19.55
CA GLY A 95 3.93 12.89 20.75
C GLY A 95 2.92 14.03 21.00
N PRO A 96 2.86 14.57 22.24
CA PRO A 96 1.86 15.55 22.64
C PRO A 96 1.92 16.86 21.86
N ALA A 97 3.10 17.25 21.37
CA ALA A 97 3.25 18.46 20.55
C ALA A 97 2.52 18.33 19.20
N VAL A 98 2.51 17.14 18.60
CA VAL A 98 1.82 16.88 17.34
C VAL A 98 0.32 16.78 17.58
N GLU A 99 -0.09 16.06 18.61
CA GLU A 99 -1.51 15.86 18.96
C GLU A 99 -2.24 17.18 19.25
N ALA A 100 -1.62 18.10 20.01
CA ALA A 100 -2.23 19.37 20.36
C ALA A 100 -2.17 20.43 19.23
N SER A 101 -1.42 20.18 18.15
CA SER A 101 -1.14 21.16 17.10
C SER A 101 -2.14 21.11 15.95
N LYS A 102 -3.03 22.12 15.86
CA LYS A 102 -3.95 22.26 14.72
C LYS A 102 -3.23 22.36 13.36
N PRO A 103 -2.12 23.12 13.22
CA PRO A 103 -1.37 23.15 11.96
C PRO A 103 -0.84 21.78 11.53
N ALA A 104 -0.45 20.91 12.47
CA ALA A 104 0.02 19.56 12.14
C ALA A 104 -1.08 18.71 11.48
N TYR A 105 -2.31 18.76 12.01
CA TYR A 105 -3.46 18.06 11.43
C TYR A 105 -3.85 18.61 10.06
N TRP A 106 -3.84 19.94 9.90
CA TRP A 106 -4.12 20.57 8.59
C TRP A 106 -3.08 20.21 7.55
N ALA A 107 -1.79 20.23 7.91
CA ALA A 107 -0.72 19.80 7.02
C ALA A 107 -0.87 18.33 6.62
N ALA A 108 -1.10 17.44 7.59
CA ALA A 108 -1.33 16.02 7.32
C ALA A 108 -2.54 15.78 6.39
N ALA A 109 -3.65 16.49 6.62
CA ALA A 109 -4.84 16.42 5.80
C ALA A 109 -4.58 16.89 4.35
N MET A 110 -3.95 18.05 4.18
CA MET A 110 -3.71 18.63 2.85
C MET A 110 -2.67 17.83 2.06
N VAL A 111 -1.62 17.34 2.72
CA VAL A 111 -0.62 16.46 2.07
C VAL A 111 -1.26 15.14 1.66
N LEU A 112 -2.12 14.55 2.51
CA LEU A 112 -2.87 13.35 2.14
C LEU A 112 -3.74 13.59 0.90
N LEU A 113 -4.56 14.65 0.90
CA LEU A 113 -5.45 14.94 -0.23
C LEU A 113 -4.66 15.22 -1.52
N THR A 114 -3.63 16.07 -1.46
CA THR A 114 -2.85 16.44 -2.65
C THR A 114 -1.99 15.31 -3.18
N ALA A 115 -1.60 14.34 -2.35
CA ALA A 115 -0.95 13.11 -2.79
C ALA A 115 -1.95 12.02 -3.25
N TRP A 116 -3.18 12.02 -2.75
CA TRP A 116 -4.18 11.01 -3.12
C TRP A 116 -4.91 11.34 -4.42
N MET A 117 -5.40 12.58 -4.56
CA MET A 117 -6.23 13.02 -5.68
C MET A 117 -5.66 12.72 -7.07
N PRO A 118 -4.35 12.94 -7.36
CA PRO A 118 -3.81 12.72 -8.70
C PRO A 118 -3.39 11.27 -8.99
N PHE A 119 -3.36 10.37 -8.00
CA PHE A 119 -2.82 9.00 -8.17
C PHE A 119 -3.82 7.89 -7.81
N ASN A 120 -4.60 8.07 -6.74
CA ASN A 120 -5.41 7.03 -6.11
C ASN A 120 -6.92 7.29 -6.30
N ASN A 121 -7.34 7.67 -7.50
CA ASN A 121 -8.76 7.87 -7.85
C ASN A 121 -9.17 7.01 -9.06
N GLY A 122 -8.60 5.81 -9.15
CA GLY A 122 -8.80 4.89 -10.26
C GLY A 122 -9.00 3.45 -9.80
N LEU A 123 -8.59 2.48 -10.61
CA LEU A 123 -8.62 1.04 -10.28
C LEU A 123 -7.22 0.46 -10.02
N ARG A 124 -6.18 1.28 -10.19
CA ARG A 124 -4.81 0.91 -9.79
C ARG A 124 -4.80 0.68 -8.28
N PRO A 125 -4.23 -0.42 -7.79
CA PRO A 125 -4.33 -0.78 -6.37
C PRO A 125 -3.39 0.02 -5.45
N GLU A 126 -2.89 1.17 -5.88
CA GLU A 126 -1.94 1.99 -5.12
C GLU A 126 -2.59 2.55 -3.83
N GLY A 127 -3.88 2.89 -3.86
CA GLY A 127 -4.62 3.30 -2.67
C GLY A 127 -4.76 2.17 -1.64
N ILE A 128 -5.02 0.95 -2.11
CA ILE A 128 -5.05 -0.26 -1.27
C ILE A 128 -3.68 -0.55 -0.65
N ILE A 129 -2.59 -0.38 -1.41
CA ILE A 129 -1.22 -0.57 -0.92
C ILE A 129 -0.86 0.48 0.12
N ALA A 130 -1.25 1.74 -0.09
CA ALA A 130 -1.04 2.81 0.87
C ALA A 130 -1.75 2.50 2.20
N LEU A 131 -3.00 2.03 2.14
CA LEU A 131 -3.75 1.59 3.31
C LEU A 131 -3.08 0.39 4.00
N GLY A 132 -2.77 -0.67 3.26
CA GLY A 132 -2.17 -1.89 3.81
C GLY A 132 -0.83 -1.61 4.51
N SER A 133 -0.04 -0.69 3.95
CA SER A 133 1.22 -0.25 4.53
C SER A 133 1.02 0.55 5.83
N LEU A 134 0.02 1.44 5.86
CA LEU A 134 -0.33 2.20 7.06
C LEU A 134 -0.88 1.30 8.17
N VAL A 135 -1.74 0.33 7.83
CA VAL A 135 -2.27 -0.66 8.79
C VAL A 135 -1.13 -1.50 9.36
N THR A 136 -0.20 -1.96 8.52
CA THR A 136 1.01 -2.69 8.96
C THR A 136 1.81 -1.87 9.97
N TYR A 137 2.06 -0.59 9.68
CA TYR A 137 2.75 0.32 10.60
C TYR A 137 2.02 0.46 11.94
N VAL A 138 0.71 0.75 11.92
CA VAL A 138 -0.11 0.95 13.13
C VAL A 138 -0.13 -0.32 14.00
N LEU A 139 -0.26 -1.50 13.39
CA LEU A 139 -0.24 -2.78 14.11
C LEU A 139 1.10 -3.06 14.79
N ILE A 140 2.22 -2.73 14.14
CA ILE A 140 3.56 -2.87 14.72
C ILE A 140 3.75 -1.90 15.88
N GLU A 141 3.38 -0.63 15.73
CA GLU A 141 3.45 0.35 16.82
C GLU A 141 2.60 -0.06 18.03
N ARG A 142 1.41 -0.61 17.79
CA ARG A 142 0.53 -1.13 18.85
C ARG A 142 1.11 -2.37 19.52
N SER A 143 1.70 -3.29 18.77
CA SER A 143 2.44 -4.44 19.30
C SER A 143 3.54 -3.99 20.28
N MET A 144 4.31 -2.98 19.87
CA MET A 144 5.43 -2.44 20.64
C MET A 144 4.99 -1.77 21.94
N ARG A 145 3.87 -1.05 21.92
CA ARG A 145 3.31 -0.39 23.11
C ARG A 145 2.95 -1.35 24.23
N TYR A 146 2.30 -2.47 23.90
CA TYR A 146 1.80 -3.42 24.90
C TYR A 146 2.65 -4.69 25.02
N SER A 147 3.77 -4.77 24.30
CA SER A 147 4.63 -5.96 24.22
C SER A 147 3.85 -7.23 23.85
N ARG A 148 2.89 -7.16 22.93
CA ARG A 148 2.01 -8.27 22.51
C ARG A 148 2.36 -8.72 21.10
N LEU A 149 2.40 -10.02 20.83
CA LEU A 149 2.79 -10.53 19.50
C LEU A 149 1.62 -10.72 18.53
N THR A 150 0.37 -10.74 19.01
CA THR A 150 -0.80 -10.87 18.12
C THR A 150 -0.89 -9.74 17.09
N PRO A 151 -0.73 -8.44 17.46
CA PRO A 151 -0.73 -7.38 16.46
C PRO A 151 0.47 -7.48 15.50
N ALA A 152 1.62 -8.00 15.95
CA ALA A 152 2.77 -8.25 15.07
C ALA A 152 2.48 -9.36 14.06
N ALA A 153 1.82 -10.45 14.46
CA ALA A 153 1.39 -11.50 13.55
C ALA A 153 0.36 -10.98 12.53
N LEU A 154 -0.61 -10.16 12.96
CA LEU A 154 -1.55 -9.50 12.06
C LEU A 154 -0.87 -8.51 11.11
N ALA A 155 0.19 -7.82 11.55
CA ALA A 155 0.99 -6.98 10.68
C ALA A 155 1.72 -7.80 9.60
N VAL A 156 2.22 -9.00 9.95
CA VAL A 156 2.81 -9.93 8.97
C VAL A 156 1.78 -10.38 7.94
N VAL A 157 0.57 -10.75 8.36
CA VAL A 157 -0.54 -11.07 7.43
C VAL A 157 -0.83 -9.86 6.54
N THR A 158 -1.02 -8.68 7.12
CA THR A 158 -1.35 -7.47 6.36
C THR A 158 -0.27 -7.14 5.32
N ALA A 159 1.01 -7.22 5.70
CA ALA A 159 2.11 -6.96 4.80
C ALA A 159 2.21 -8.00 3.67
N ALA A 160 1.99 -9.28 3.99
CA ALA A 160 1.99 -10.37 3.01
C ALA A 160 0.86 -10.19 1.98
N PHE A 161 -0.36 -9.89 2.44
CA PHE A 161 -1.50 -9.61 1.57
C PHE A 161 -1.29 -8.35 0.72
N THR A 162 -0.69 -7.29 1.30
CA THR A 162 -0.36 -6.06 0.58
C THR A 162 0.69 -6.29 -0.51
N LEU A 163 1.72 -7.10 -0.21
CA LEU A 163 2.71 -7.51 -1.20
C LEU A 163 2.09 -8.34 -2.33
N GLY A 164 1.10 -9.19 -2.01
CA GLY A 164 0.36 -9.98 -2.99
C GLY A 164 -0.56 -9.16 -3.91
N VAL A 165 -0.82 -7.88 -3.60
CA VAL A 165 -1.65 -7.02 -4.47
C VAL A 165 -0.91 -6.64 -5.74
N GLN A 166 0.32 -6.14 -5.63
CA GLN A 166 1.13 -5.62 -6.75
C GLN A 166 2.62 -5.68 -6.36
N PRO A 167 3.56 -5.79 -7.33
CA PRO A 167 5.00 -5.73 -7.04
C PRO A 167 5.45 -4.49 -6.22
N THR A 168 4.74 -3.36 -6.36
CA THR A 168 5.02 -2.12 -5.62
C THR A 168 4.61 -2.20 -4.14
N GLY A 169 3.85 -3.24 -3.74
CA GLY A 169 3.45 -3.53 -2.37
C GLY A 169 4.61 -3.86 -1.42
N LEU A 170 5.85 -3.98 -1.94
CA LEU A 170 7.07 -4.20 -1.16
C LEU A 170 7.28 -3.17 -0.04
N ILE A 171 6.71 -1.97 -0.14
CA ILE A 171 6.75 -0.95 0.91
C ILE A 171 6.15 -1.43 2.25
N ALA A 172 5.18 -2.34 2.25
CA ALA A 172 4.65 -2.92 3.49
C ALA A 172 5.71 -3.74 4.25
N VAL A 173 6.65 -4.37 3.53
CA VAL A 173 7.80 -5.06 4.13
C VAL A 173 8.75 -4.05 4.77
N ALA A 174 8.95 -2.86 4.19
CA ALA A 174 9.76 -1.80 4.79
C ALA A 174 9.21 -1.37 6.16
N ALA A 175 7.87 -1.32 6.32
CA ALA A 175 7.24 -1.04 7.60
C ALA A 175 7.53 -2.12 8.66
N LEU A 176 7.55 -3.40 8.27
CA LEU A 176 7.96 -4.50 9.17
C LEU A 176 9.42 -4.38 9.59
N VAL A 177 10.32 -4.09 8.63
CA VAL A 177 11.76 -3.96 8.88
C VAL A 177 12.04 -2.80 9.84
N ALA A 178 11.35 -1.66 9.67
CA ALA A 178 11.49 -0.50 10.56
C ALA A 178 11.21 -0.83 12.03
N GLY A 179 10.24 -1.71 12.30
CA GLY A 179 9.89 -2.20 13.64
C GLY A 179 10.77 -3.35 14.17
N GLY A 180 11.76 -3.83 13.41
CA GLY A 180 12.47 -5.08 13.71
C GLY A 180 13.22 -5.08 15.04
N ARG A 181 13.98 -4.03 15.35
CA ARG A 181 14.78 -3.93 16.58
C ARG A 181 13.93 -3.99 17.87
N PRO A 182 12.89 -3.17 18.06
CA PRO A 182 12.03 -3.29 19.23
C PRO A 182 11.24 -4.61 19.27
N MET A 183 10.85 -5.14 18.10
CA MET A 183 10.16 -6.44 18.05
C MET A 183 11.03 -7.59 18.54
N LEU A 184 12.32 -7.61 18.18
CA LEU A 184 13.28 -8.60 18.68
C LEU A 184 13.39 -8.56 20.21
N ARG A 185 13.34 -7.38 20.84
CA ARG A 185 13.35 -7.29 22.31
C ARG A 185 12.12 -7.96 22.93
N ILE A 186 10.95 -7.79 22.31
CA ILE A 186 9.70 -8.42 22.76
C ILE A 186 9.78 -9.94 22.60
N LEU A 187 10.29 -10.41 21.46
CA LEU A 187 10.49 -11.82 21.18
C LEU A 187 11.45 -12.47 22.19
N VAL A 188 12.63 -11.89 22.42
CA VAL A 188 13.61 -12.40 23.39
C VAL A 188 13.03 -12.44 24.80
N ARG A 189 12.26 -11.41 25.19
CA ARG A 189 11.59 -11.40 26.50
C ARG A 189 10.56 -12.51 26.63
N ARG A 190 9.73 -12.73 25.59
CA ARG A 190 8.67 -13.74 25.62
C ARG A 190 9.19 -15.16 25.45
N HIS A 191 10.29 -15.35 24.73
CA HIS A 191 10.96 -16.65 24.58
C HIS A 191 11.26 -17.28 25.94
N ARG A 192 11.72 -16.49 26.92
CA ARG A 192 12.03 -16.99 28.26
C ARG A 192 10.81 -17.55 29.02
N LEU A 193 9.60 -17.22 28.60
CA LEU A 193 8.35 -17.63 29.26
C LEU A 193 7.72 -18.86 28.61
N VAL A 194 7.73 -18.92 27.26
CA VAL A 194 6.96 -19.93 26.51
C VAL A 194 7.82 -20.76 25.55
N GLY A 195 9.13 -20.53 25.48
CA GLY A 195 10.01 -21.16 24.50
C GLY A 195 9.89 -20.55 23.10
N THR A 196 10.70 -21.02 22.15
CA THR A 196 10.79 -20.44 20.79
C THR A 196 9.70 -20.95 19.87
N LEU A 197 9.42 -22.26 19.90
CA LEU A 197 8.52 -22.90 18.95
C LEU A 197 7.10 -22.27 18.93
N PRO A 198 6.41 -22.06 20.06
CA PRO A 198 5.08 -21.46 20.04
C PRO A 198 5.08 -19.96 19.69
N LEU A 199 6.25 -19.31 19.60
CA LEU A 199 6.36 -17.92 19.13
C LEU A 199 6.53 -17.86 17.61
N VAL A 200 7.39 -18.73 17.06
CA VAL A 200 7.73 -18.71 15.63
C VAL A 200 6.69 -19.44 14.77
N SER A 201 6.09 -20.53 15.26
CA SER A 201 5.13 -21.32 14.49
C SER A 201 3.90 -20.49 14.05
N PRO A 202 3.24 -19.69 14.91
CA PRO A 202 2.12 -18.86 14.47
C PRO A 202 2.55 -17.73 13.53
N MET A 203 3.75 -17.19 13.68
CA MET A 203 4.26 -16.15 12.78
C MET A 203 4.57 -16.70 11.39
N LEU A 204 5.14 -17.91 11.31
CA LEU A 204 5.36 -18.59 10.04
C LEU A 204 4.03 -18.91 9.36
N ALA A 205 3.07 -19.48 10.10
CA ALA A 205 1.74 -19.74 9.58
C ALA A 205 1.05 -18.46 9.07
N ALA A 206 1.14 -17.36 9.82
CA ALA A 206 0.62 -16.06 9.41
C ALA A 206 1.32 -15.49 8.16
N GLY A 207 2.62 -15.71 8.00
CA GLY A 207 3.39 -15.24 6.84
C GLY A 207 3.17 -16.06 5.58
N THR A 208 2.88 -17.35 5.70
CA THR A 208 2.71 -18.26 4.55
C THR A 208 1.26 -18.44 4.11
N VAL A 209 0.28 -18.00 4.90
CA VAL A 209 -1.14 -18.12 4.53
C VAL A 209 -1.50 -17.41 3.22
N ILE A 210 -0.77 -16.36 2.84
CA ILE A 210 -0.96 -15.68 1.53
C ILE A 210 -0.78 -16.64 0.34
N LEU A 211 0.05 -17.67 0.48
CA LEU A 211 0.33 -18.63 -0.59
C LEU A 211 -0.92 -19.42 -0.97
N THR A 212 -1.86 -19.64 -0.05
CA THR A 212 -3.12 -20.34 -0.36
C THR A 212 -4.07 -19.47 -1.19
N VAL A 213 -3.91 -18.15 -1.14
CA VAL A 213 -4.66 -17.20 -1.98
C VAL A 213 -3.97 -17.03 -3.34
N VAL A 214 -2.64 -16.90 -3.35
CA VAL A 214 -1.86 -16.73 -4.59
C VAL A 214 -1.91 -17.97 -5.48
N PHE A 215 -1.83 -19.17 -4.91
CA PHE A 215 -1.89 -20.43 -5.63
C PHE A 215 -3.27 -21.10 -5.53
N ALA A 216 -4.34 -20.30 -5.35
CA ALA A 216 -5.69 -20.82 -5.27
C ALA A 216 -6.14 -21.49 -6.59
N ASP A 217 -5.67 -20.96 -7.71
CA ASP A 217 -6.04 -21.41 -9.06
C ASP A 217 -4.81 -21.87 -9.88
N GLN A 218 -3.72 -21.09 -9.83
CA GLN A 218 -2.52 -21.37 -10.63
C GLN A 218 -1.54 -22.30 -9.92
N THR A 219 -0.85 -23.14 -10.69
CA THR A 219 0.25 -23.99 -10.19
C THR A 219 1.59 -23.25 -10.18
N LEU A 220 2.56 -23.77 -9.40
CA LEU A 220 3.91 -23.18 -9.34
C LEU A 220 4.60 -23.11 -10.72
N SER A 221 4.46 -24.15 -11.54
CA SER A 221 5.04 -24.17 -12.89
C SER A 221 4.41 -23.10 -13.79
N THR A 222 3.09 -22.89 -13.68
CA THR A 222 2.37 -21.86 -14.46
C THR A 222 2.82 -20.45 -14.08
N VAL A 223 2.92 -20.17 -12.78
CA VAL A 223 3.41 -18.88 -12.27
C VAL A 223 4.86 -18.61 -12.68
N LEU A 224 5.74 -19.61 -12.58
CA LEU A 224 7.14 -19.48 -13.01
C LEU A 224 7.24 -19.20 -14.51
N GLN A 225 6.42 -19.88 -15.33
CA GLN A 225 6.41 -19.68 -16.77
C GLN A 225 5.84 -18.30 -17.15
N ALA A 226 4.73 -17.87 -16.53
CA ALA A 226 4.16 -16.54 -16.72
C ALA A 226 5.15 -15.43 -16.35
N THR A 227 5.89 -15.61 -15.24
CA THR A 227 6.95 -14.69 -14.81
C THR A 227 8.09 -14.65 -15.82
N ARG A 228 8.52 -15.80 -16.35
CA ARG A 228 9.57 -15.88 -17.39
C ARG A 228 9.16 -15.13 -18.66
N VAL A 229 7.92 -15.32 -19.12
CA VAL A 229 7.37 -14.63 -20.30
C VAL A 229 7.37 -13.11 -20.08
N ARG A 230 6.86 -12.64 -18.94
CA ARG A 230 6.85 -11.22 -18.57
C ARG A 230 8.25 -10.61 -18.50
N ALA A 231 9.20 -11.30 -17.88
CA ALA A 231 10.58 -10.84 -17.74
C ALA A 231 11.36 -10.81 -19.07
N LYS A 232 11.05 -11.71 -20.01
CA LYS A 232 11.74 -11.76 -21.32
C LYS A 232 11.14 -10.79 -22.34
N ILE A 233 9.84 -10.58 -22.32
CA ILE A 233 9.15 -9.67 -23.27
C ILE A 233 9.15 -8.23 -22.75
N GLY A 234 9.09 -8.05 -21.43
CA GLY A 234 9.08 -6.75 -20.79
C GLY A 234 7.77 -5.95 -20.99
N PRO A 235 7.74 -4.69 -20.53
CA PRO A 235 8.89 -3.95 -19.99
C PRO A 235 9.32 -4.41 -18.59
N SER A 236 10.62 -4.67 -18.41
CA SER A 236 11.22 -5.05 -17.12
C SER A 236 12.57 -4.37 -16.94
N GLN A 237 12.61 -3.32 -16.12
CA GLN A 237 13.82 -2.50 -15.92
C GLN A 237 14.70 -3.04 -14.79
N ALA A 238 16.00 -2.79 -14.89
CA ALA A 238 16.97 -3.17 -13.85
C ALA A 238 17.00 -2.12 -12.71
N TRP A 239 17.39 -2.55 -11.50
CA TRP A 239 17.38 -1.71 -10.30
C TRP A 239 18.23 -0.42 -10.44
N TYR A 240 19.31 -0.45 -11.21
CA TYR A 240 20.20 0.72 -11.41
C TYR A 240 19.61 1.77 -12.36
N THR A 241 18.45 1.52 -12.98
CA THR A 241 17.74 2.46 -13.87
C THR A 241 16.59 3.20 -13.16
N GLU A 242 16.56 3.17 -11.83
CA GLU A 242 15.54 3.87 -11.02
C GLU A 242 15.53 5.40 -11.25
N ASN A 243 16.64 5.97 -11.76
CA ASN A 243 16.71 7.37 -12.19
C ASN A 243 15.65 7.75 -13.24
N LEU A 244 15.22 6.80 -14.08
CA LEU A 244 14.19 7.01 -15.08
C LEU A 244 12.86 7.47 -14.46
N ARG A 245 12.51 6.97 -13.26
CA ARG A 245 11.28 7.38 -12.56
C ARG A 245 11.26 8.88 -12.28
N TYR A 246 12.41 9.44 -11.88
CA TYR A 246 12.56 10.87 -11.59
C TYR A 246 12.73 11.69 -12.85
N TYR A 247 13.38 11.14 -13.88
CA TYR A 247 13.49 11.77 -15.19
C TYR A 247 12.10 12.02 -15.80
N TYR A 248 11.22 11.02 -15.80
CA TYR A 248 9.85 11.20 -16.34
C TYR A 248 9.02 12.22 -15.55
N LEU A 249 9.30 12.40 -14.26
CA LEU A 249 8.59 13.36 -13.41
C LEU A 249 8.88 14.83 -13.79
N ILE A 250 10.07 15.13 -14.32
CA ILE A 250 10.49 16.50 -14.65
C ILE A 250 10.19 16.90 -16.10
N LEU A 251 9.80 15.96 -16.95
CA LEU A 251 9.45 16.24 -18.34
C LEU A 251 8.14 17.06 -18.43
N PRO A 252 8.00 17.95 -19.42
CA PRO A 252 6.78 18.71 -19.67
C PRO A 252 5.72 17.83 -20.38
N THR A 253 5.34 16.72 -19.76
CA THR A 253 4.36 15.73 -20.25
C THR A 253 3.21 15.59 -19.24
N VAL A 254 2.18 14.80 -19.59
CA VAL A 254 1.07 14.47 -18.67
C VAL A 254 1.57 13.73 -17.43
N ASP A 255 2.57 12.84 -17.61
CA ASP A 255 3.20 12.10 -16.51
C ASP A 255 3.98 13.00 -15.54
N GLY A 256 4.60 14.06 -16.08
CA GLY A 256 5.28 15.10 -15.31
C GLY A 256 4.41 16.32 -15.03
N SER A 257 3.08 16.19 -14.95
CA SER A 257 2.18 17.32 -14.69
C SER A 257 2.35 17.92 -13.28
N LEU A 258 1.93 19.18 -13.11
CA LEU A 258 2.06 19.92 -11.84
C LEU A 258 1.42 19.16 -10.67
N SER A 259 0.23 18.59 -10.88
CA SER A 259 -0.50 17.83 -9.86
C SER A 259 0.26 16.59 -9.38
N ARG A 260 0.96 15.89 -10.28
CA ARG A 260 1.77 14.71 -9.94
C ARG A 260 3.11 15.09 -9.30
N ARG A 261 3.70 16.22 -9.70
CA ARG A 261 4.95 16.74 -9.10
C ARG A 261 4.76 17.17 -7.65
N PHE A 262 3.71 17.93 -7.37
CA PHE A 262 3.55 18.61 -6.09
C PHE A 262 3.54 17.63 -4.90
N GLY A 263 2.73 16.56 -4.98
CA GLY A 263 2.62 15.57 -3.91
C GLY A 263 3.96 14.90 -3.56
N PHE A 264 4.78 14.58 -4.56
CA PHE A 264 6.12 14.02 -4.34
C PHE A 264 7.09 15.06 -3.77
N LEU A 265 7.15 16.25 -4.38
CA LEU A 265 8.11 17.29 -4.00
C LEU A 265 7.88 17.81 -2.58
N ILE A 266 6.62 18.00 -2.17
CA ILE A 266 6.30 18.42 -0.80
C ILE A 266 6.69 17.34 0.21
N THR A 267 6.48 16.06 -0.13
CA THR A 267 6.90 14.93 0.71
C THR A 267 8.41 14.89 0.87
N ALA A 268 9.17 15.05 -0.22
CA ALA A 268 10.62 15.09 -0.19
C ALA A 268 11.15 16.26 0.65
N LEU A 269 10.57 17.46 0.47
CA LEU A 269 10.93 18.66 1.24
C LEU A 269 10.71 18.44 2.74
N CYS A 270 9.53 17.95 3.14
CA CYS A 270 9.19 17.67 4.53
C CYS A 270 10.10 16.58 5.12
N LEU A 271 10.37 15.51 4.37
CA LEU A 271 11.23 14.40 4.79
C LEU A 271 12.67 14.87 5.07
N PHE A 272 13.32 15.49 4.09
CA PHE A 272 14.72 15.90 4.24
C PHE A 272 14.90 16.96 5.33
N THR A 273 13.96 17.90 5.41
CA THR A 273 13.99 18.93 6.48
C THR A 273 13.85 18.29 7.86
N ALA A 274 12.91 17.35 8.03
CA ALA A 274 12.74 16.62 9.29
C ALA A 274 13.99 15.82 9.66
N VAL A 275 14.60 15.12 8.70
CA VAL A 275 15.85 14.37 8.90
C VAL A 275 16.97 15.28 9.41
N PHE A 276 17.20 16.44 8.78
CA PHE A 276 18.24 17.37 9.23
C PHE A 276 18.00 17.90 10.65
N ILE A 277 16.75 18.19 11.00
CA ILE A 277 16.38 18.66 12.34
C ILE A 277 16.58 17.55 13.38
N MET A 278 16.12 16.33 13.10
CA MET A 278 16.19 15.20 14.03
C MET A 278 17.63 14.70 14.24
N LEU A 279 18.48 14.75 13.21
CA LEU A 279 19.91 14.45 13.36
C LEU A 279 20.65 15.53 14.16
N ARG A 280 20.27 16.80 13.97
CA ARG A 280 20.88 17.92 14.71
C ARG A 280 20.46 17.92 16.17
N ARG A 281 19.15 17.82 16.46
CA ARG A 281 18.57 17.88 17.81
C ARG A 281 18.23 16.48 18.32
N LYS A 282 19.08 15.95 19.21
CA LYS A 282 19.05 14.55 19.65
C LYS A 282 17.84 14.22 20.54
N ARG A 283 17.32 15.23 21.23
CA ARG A 283 16.07 15.20 21.98
C ARG A 283 15.28 16.45 21.60
N ILE A 284 14.07 16.25 21.11
CA ILE A 284 13.12 17.33 20.83
C ILE A 284 12.04 17.21 21.90
N PRO A 285 11.78 18.24 22.72
CA PRO A 285 10.74 18.16 23.73
C PRO A 285 9.37 17.83 23.11
N SER A 286 8.67 16.86 23.69
CA SER A 286 7.31 16.47 23.32
C SER A 286 7.09 15.88 21.91
N VAL A 287 8.16 15.35 21.30
CA VAL A 287 8.18 14.59 20.02
C VAL A 287 8.89 13.25 20.24
#